data_AF-A0A956MHU1-F1
#
_entry.id   AF-A0A956MHU1-F1
#
_cell.length_a   1.000
_cell.length_b   1.000
_cell.length_c   1.000
_cell.angle_alpha   90.00
_cell.angle_beta   90.00
_cell.angle_gamma   90.00
#
_symmetry.space_group_name_H-M   'P 1'
#
loop_
_entity.id
_entity.type
_entity.pdbx_description
1 polymer ?
#
loop_
_entity_poly.entity_id
_entity_poly.type
_entity_poly.pdbx_seq_one_letter_code
_entity_poly.pdbx_strand_id
1 'polypeptide(L)'
;QIVAGNVGTAEAARALVERGADAVKVGVGPGSICTTRVVTGVGLPQLTAIMDAVDGVDGRVPIIADGGIRYSGDIVKALAAGASSVMMGSMFAGTEEAPGESFLLEGRRFKIVRGMGSLSAMEQGSADRYFQEGEQNAKKLVPEGIEARVPYKGPVGDTVFQLVGGLRSGMGYVGASDLEDLRERARFLRITSGGLRESHPHDVTITREAPNYHL
;
A
#
# COMPACT_ATOMS: atom_id res chain seq x y z
N GLN A 1 9.21 21.61 -0.63
CA GLN A 1 8.10 20.68 -0.50
C GLN A 1 8.57 19.46 0.28
N ILE A 2 7.84 19.07 1.34
CA ILE A 2 8.17 18.01 2.29
C ILE A 2 6.97 17.08 2.45
N VAL A 3 7.18 15.77 2.28
CA VAL A 3 6.19 14.73 2.61
C VAL A 3 6.51 14.18 3.99
N ALA A 4 5.55 14.20 4.91
CA ALA A 4 5.73 13.68 6.27
C ALA A 4 4.78 12.53 6.57
N GLY A 5 5.25 11.52 7.32
CA GLY A 5 4.45 10.36 7.71
C GLY A 5 5.29 9.25 8.35
N ASN A 6 4.72 8.10 8.72
CA ASN A 6 3.31 7.75 8.49
C ASN A 6 2.41 8.08 9.69
N VAL A 7 1.18 8.49 9.39
CA VAL A 7 0.11 8.69 10.37
C VAL A 7 -1.13 7.90 9.97
N GLY A 8 -2.16 7.89 10.81
CA GLY A 8 -3.45 7.28 10.47
C GLY A 8 -4.65 7.83 11.25
N THR A 9 -4.50 8.97 11.93
CA THR A 9 -5.59 9.65 12.65
C THR A 9 -5.67 11.11 12.23
N ALA A 10 -6.83 11.72 12.46
CA ALA A 10 -7.07 13.13 12.14
C ALA A 10 -6.12 14.07 12.90
N GLU A 11 -5.87 13.81 14.19
CA GLU A 11 -5.01 14.62 15.04
C GLU A 11 -3.56 14.58 14.57
N ALA A 12 -3.06 13.39 14.23
CA ALA A 12 -1.69 13.22 13.77
C ALA A 12 -1.48 13.86 12.39
N ALA A 13 -2.46 13.73 11.48
CA ALA A 13 -2.42 14.40 10.19
C ALA A 13 -2.43 15.93 10.35
N ARG A 14 -3.35 16.47 11.16
CA ARG A 14 -3.41 17.91 11.49
C ARG A 14 -2.08 18.42 12.05
N ALA A 15 -1.50 17.68 12.99
CA ALA A 15 -0.25 18.03 13.64
C ALA A 15 0.94 18.12 12.67
N LEU A 16 0.96 17.31 11.59
CA LEU A 16 1.98 17.41 10.54
C LEU A 16 1.77 18.64 9.66
N VAL A 17 0.53 18.94 9.29
CA VAL A 17 0.19 20.14 8.49
C VAL A 17 0.55 21.41 9.25
N GLU A 18 0.23 21.50 10.54
CA GLU A 18 0.58 22.65 11.39
C GLU A 18 2.10 22.86 11.53
N ARG A 19 2.88 21.80 11.33
CA ARG A 19 4.36 21.85 11.32
C ARG A 19 4.95 22.10 9.93
N GLY A 20 4.11 22.37 8.93
CA GLY A 20 4.54 22.76 7.59
C GLY A 20 4.81 21.59 6.63
N ALA A 21 4.24 20.40 6.85
CA ALA A 21 4.26 19.34 5.84
C ALA A 21 3.45 19.77 4.61
N ASP A 22 3.97 19.57 3.40
CA ASP A 22 3.29 19.86 2.12
C ASP A 22 2.44 18.69 1.63
N ALA A 23 2.63 17.49 2.20
CA ALA A 23 1.78 16.32 2.00
C ALA A 23 1.90 15.38 3.20
N VAL A 24 0.82 14.64 3.49
CA VAL A 24 0.79 13.67 4.59
C VAL A 24 0.71 12.25 4.04
N LYS A 25 1.64 11.39 4.46
CA LYS A 25 1.66 9.97 4.10
C LYS A 25 0.95 9.14 5.17
N VAL A 26 -0.02 8.33 4.75
CA VAL A 26 -0.97 7.65 5.62
C VAL A 26 -0.82 6.15 5.54
N GLY A 27 -0.63 5.50 6.68
CA GLY A 27 -0.69 4.05 6.81
C GLY A 27 0.22 3.51 7.89
N VAL A 28 -0.37 2.87 8.91
CA VAL A 28 0.36 2.21 10.01
C VAL A 28 0.03 0.72 10.01
N GLY A 29 1.02 -0.08 9.61
CA GLY A 29 0.92 -1.53 9.51
C GLY A 29 0.13 -2.15 8.34
N PRO A 30 -0.30 -1.47 7.25
CA PRO A 30 -1.06 -2.11 6.17
C PRO A 30 -0.18 -2.82 5.13
N GLY A 31 1.15 -2.64 5.17
CA GLY A 31 2.06 -3.16 4.16
C GLY A 31 2.09 -4.70 4.12
N SER A 32 2.22 -5.28 2.93
CA SER A 32 2.19 -6.74 2.71
C SER A 32 3.30 -7.52 3.43
N ILE A 33 4.40 -6.83 3.75
CA ILE A 33 5.60 -7.36 4.40
C ILE A 33 5.80 -6.77 5.80
N CYS A 34 4.80 -6.06 6.31
CA CYS A 34 4.82 -5.37 7.58
C CYS A 34 4.21 -6.27 8.66
N THR A 35 4.87 -6.41 9.80
CA THR A 35 4.37 -7.17 10.95
C THR A 35 4.06 -6.27 12.16
N THR A 36 4.25 -4.95 12.05
CA THR A 36 3.92 -3.96 13.10
C THR A 36 2.63 -4.27 13.86
N ARG A 37 1.50 -4.54 13.18
CA ARG A 37 0.22 -4.81 13.88
C ARG A 37 0.26 -6.06 14.74
N VAL A 38 0.98 -7.08 14.28
CA VAL A 38 1.07 -8.38 14.97
C VAL A 38 2.09 -8.29 16.12
N VAL A 39 3.23 -7.65 15.88
CA VAL A 39 4.34 -7.58 16.84
C VAL A 39 4.08 -6.55 17.94
N THR A 40 3.50 -5.40 17.60
CA THR A 40 3.29 -4.28 18.53
C THR A 40 1.86 -4.14 19.01
N GLY A 41 0.89 -4.74 18.30
CA GLY A 41 -0.55 -4.51 18.53
C GLY A 41 -1.06 -3.17 17.96
N VAL A 42 -0.19 -2.35 17.37
CA VAL A 42 -0.54 -0.99 16.90
C VAL A 42 -0.83 -0.98 15.40
N GLY A 43 -1.94 -0.33 15.01
CA GLY A 43 -2.25 -0.01 13.62
C GLY A 43 -3.73 0.30 13.40
N LEU A 44 -4.07 0.76 12.20
CA LEU A 44 -5.44 1.16 11.84
C LEU A 44 -5.85 0.55 10.49
N PRO A 45 -7.09 0.06 10.32
CA PRO A 45 -7.59 -0.33 9.00
C PRO A 45 -7.39 0.80 7.97
N GLN A 46 -6.73 0.48 6.85
CA GLN A 46 -6.16 1.52 5.97
C GLN A 46 -7.21 2.46 5.39
N LEU A 47 -8.40 1.96 5.03
CA LEU A 47 -9.45 2.79 4.46
C LEU A 47 -9.95 3.83 5.47
N THR A 48 -10.13 3.44 6.73
CA THR A 48 -10.49 4.35 7.83
C THR A 48 -9.37 5.34 8.10
N ALA A 49 -8.11 4.88 8.15
CA ALA A 49 -6.96 5.76 8.37
C ALA A 49 -6.84 6.86 7.29
N ILE A 50 -7.16 6.53 6.04
CA ILE A 50 -7.22 7.51 4.95
C ILE A 50 -8.31 8.55 5.21
N MET A 51 -9.54 8.10 5.50
CA MET A 51 -10.68 8.99 5.77
C MET A 51 -10.41 9.91 6.96
N ASP A 52 -9.94 9.37 8.08
CA ASP A 52 -9.61 10.16 9.28
C ASP A 52 -8.50 11.18 9.00
N ALA A 53 -7.48 10.81 8.24
CA ALA A 53 -6.39 11.73 7.89
C ALA A 53 -6.86 12.83 6.92
N VAL A 54 -7.77 12.52 5.98
CA VAL A 54 -8.40 13.50 5.09
C VAL A 54 -9.16 14.54 5.91
N ASP A 55 -9.95 14.12 6.90
CA ASP A 55 -10.65 15.03 7.83
C ASP A 55 -9.65 15.87 8.65
N GLY A 56 -8.51 15.30 9.04
CA GLY A 56 -7.46 15.99 9.78
C GLY A 56 -6.75 17.10 8.99
N VAL A 57 -6.47 16.86 7.70
CA VAL A 57 -5.81 17.86 6.84
C VAL A 57 -6.78 18.93 6.37
N ASP A 58 -8.09 18.66 6.31
CA ASP A 58 -9.14 19.62 5.95
C ASP A 58 -8.85 20.32 4.62
N GLY A 59 -8.50 19.52 3.59
CA GLY A 59 -8.18 20.00 2.24
C GLY A 59 -6.89 20.83 2.10
N ARG A 60 -6.16 21.12 3.18
CA ARG A 60 -4.98 22.00 3.14
C ARG A 60 -3.80 21.40 2.37
N VAL A 61 -3.62 20.08 2.43
CA VAL A 61 -2.52 19.37 1.76
C VAL A 61 -2.97 18.01 1.23
N PRO A 62 -2.33 17.48 0.16
CA PRO A 62 -2.63 16.16 -0.37
C PRO A 62 -2.25 15.03 0.59
N ILE A 63 -3.02 13.94 0.48
CA ILE A 63 -2.81 12.69 1.22
C ILE A 63 -2.23 11.62 0.29
N ILE A 64 -1.23 10.90 0.78
CA ILE A 64 -0.65 9.72 0.10
C ILE A 64 -1.06 8.47 0.87
N ALA A 65 -1.91 7.62 0.28
CA ALA A 65 -2.26 6.33 0.88
C ALA A 65 -1.13 5.30 0.67
N ASP A 66 -0.46 4.89 1.73
CA ASP A 66 0.75 4.07 1.70
C ASP A 66 0.53 2.67 2.27
N GLY A 67 0.59 1.67 1.40
CA GLY A 67 0.50 0.25 1.74
C GLY A 67 -0.92 -0.34 1.70
N GLY A 68 -0.98 -1.67 1.65
CA GLY A 68 -2.24 -2.44 1.63
C GLY A 68 -2.92 -2.59 0.27
N ILE A 69 -2.41 -1.95 -0.79
CA ILE A 69 -2.92 -2.11 -2.16
C ILE A 69 -2.50 -3.47 -2.71
N ARG A 70 -3.48 -4.29 -3.10
CA ARG A 70 -3.25 -5.64 -3.66
C ARG A 70 -3.74 -5.73 -5.11
N TYR A 71 -4.84 -5.04 -5.40
CA TYR A 71 -5.45 -4.99 -6.74
C TYR A 71 -5.70 -3.54 -7.17
N SER A 72 -5.88 -3.32 -8.46
CA SER A 72 -6.20 -1.99 -9.01
C SER A 72 -7.48 -1.39 -8.39
N GLY A 73 -8.46 -2.23 -8.04
CA GLY A 73 -9.66 -1.78 -7.33
C GLY A 73 -9.39 -1.19 -5.94
N ASP A 74 -8.29 -1.58 -5.27
CA ASP A 74 -7.90 -0.97 -3.99
C ASP A 74 -7.38 0.47 -4.20
N ILE A 75 -6.77 0.76 -5.36
CA ILE A 75 -6.38 2.13 -5.74
C ILE A 75 -7.62 3.00 -5.89
N VAL A 76 -8.64 2.50 -6.59
CA VAL A 76 -9.93 3.20 -6.75
C VAL A 76 -10.51 3.55 -5.38
N LYS A 77 -10.58 2.57 -4.47
CA LYS A 77 -11.11 2.78 -3.12
C LYS A 77 -10.29 3.80 -2.32
N ALA A 78 -8.96 3.74 -2.38
CA ALA A 78 -8.10 4.67 -1.65
C ALA A 78 -8.26 6.11 -2.16
N LEU A 79 -8.30 6.31 -3.49
CA LEU A 79 -8.50 7.62 -4.09
C LEU A 79 -9.92 8.15 -3.83
N ALA A 80 -10.94 7.31 -3.98
CA ALA A 80 -12.33 7.63 -3.67
C ALA A 80 -12.55 7.95 -2.17
N ALA A 81 -11.73 7.41 -1.28
CA ALA A 81 -11.75 7.74 0.15
C ALA A 81 -11.05 9.08 0.49
N GLY A 82 -10.58 9.82 -0.52
CA GLY A 82 -10.01 11.15 -0.36
C GLY A 82 -8.49 11.25 -0.56
N ALA A 83 -7.77 10.14 -0.76
CA ALA A 83 -6.34 10.21 -1.05
C ALA A 83 -6.07 10.91 -2.39
N SER A 84 -4.98 11.69 -2.44
CA SER A 84 -4.49 12.35 -3.65
C SER A 84 -3.70 11.41 -4.54
N SER A 85 -2.95 10.51 -3.93
CA SER A 85 -2.14 9.49 -4.60
C SER A 85 -2.00 8.23 -3.73
N VAL A 86 -1.46 7.16 -4.31
CA VAL A 86 -1.17 5.91 -3.60
C VAL A 86 0.32 5.57 -3.71
N MET A 87 0.90 5.03 -2.64
CA MET A 87 2.24 4.48 -2.60
C MET A 87 2.14 2.95 -2.49
N MET A 88 2.87 2.25 -3.36
CA MET A 88 2.80 0.80 -3.50
C MET A 88 4.21 0.20 -3.54
N GLY A 89 4.46 -0.79 -2.67
CA GLY A 89 5.71 -1.56 -2.67
C GLY A 89 5.58 -2.86 -3.45
N SER A 90 4.81 -3.81 -2.93
CA SER A 90 4.64 -5.16 -3.49
C SER A 90 4.13 -5.20 -4.93
N MET A 91 3.38 -4.17 -5.35
CA MET A 91 2.92 -4.04 -6.73
C MET A 91 4.09 -3.89 -7.71
N PHE A 92 5.17 -3.21 -7.31
CA PHE A 92 6.35 -2.95 -8.14
C PHE A 92 7.56 -3.82 -7.80
N ALA A 93 7.62 -4.47 -6.63
CA ALA A 93 8.80 -5.23 -6.19
C ALA A 93 9.26 -6.34 -7.15
N GLY A 94 8.34 -6.91 -7.95
CA GLY A 94 8.64 -7.95 -8.93
C GLY A 94 9.03 -7.44 -10.32
N THR A 95 9.02 -6.13 -10.56
CA THR A 95 9.28 -5.58 -11.90
C THR A 95 10.77 -5.58 -12.23
N GLU A 96 11.09 -5.47 -13.50
CA GLU A 96 12.46 -5.45 -14.03
C GLU A 96 13.30 -4.33 -13.40
N GLU A 97 12.73 -3.14 -13.29
CA GLU A 97 13.35 -1.91 -12.81
C GLU A 97 13.49 -1.86 -11.29
N ALA A 98 12.78 -2.73 -10.55
CA ALA A 98 12.97 -2.83 -9.10
C ALA A 98 14.41 -3.28 -8.79
N PRO A 99 15.01 -2.88 -7.66
CA PRO A 99 16.34 -3.35 -7.28
C PRO A 99 16.41 -4.88 -7.13
N GLY A 100 17.63 -5.42 -7.27
CA GLY A 100 17.92 -6.86 -7.13
C GLY A 100 17.68 -7.66 -8.40
N GLU A 101 18.42 -8.76 -8.55
CA GLU A 101 18.27 -9.67 -9.70
C GLU A 101 17.13 -10.65 -9.50
N SER A 102 16.53 -11.09 -10.61
CA SER A 102 15.58 -12.19 -10.56
C SER A 102 16.31 -13.52 -10.46
N PHE A 103 15.77 -14.48 -9.71
CA PHE A 103 16.29 -15.84 -9.63
C PHE A 103 15.23 -16.86 -10.06
N LEU A 104 15.68 -18.04 -10.49
CA LEU A 104 14.82 -19.14 -10.88
C LEU A 104 14.55 -20.05 -9.67
N LEU A 105 13.29 -20.42 -9.48
CA LEU A 105 12.89 -21.41 -8.51
C LEU A 105 11.70 -22.20 -9.05
N GLU A 106 11.80 -23.54 -9.05
CA GLU A 106 10.74 -24.43 -9.53
C GLU A 106 10.22 -24.05 -10.93
N GLY A 107 11.13 -23.62 -11.82
CA GLY A 107 10.80 -23.22 -13.18
C GLY A 107 10.12 -21.85 -13.33
N ARG A 108 9.97 -21.07 -12.24
CA ARG A 108 9.41 -19.71 -12.26
C ARG A 108 10.44 -18.68 -11.80
N ARG A 109 10.36 -17.47 -12.36
CA ARG A 109 11.24 -16.34 -11.97
C ARG A 109 10.62 -15.56 -10.80
N PHE A 110 11.46 -15.20 -9.84
CA PHE A 110 11.07 -14.42 -8.66
C PHE A 110 12.08 -13.30 -8.39
N LYS A 111 11.67 -12.28 -7.62
CA LYS A 111 12.55 -11.28 -7.00
C LYS A 111 12.34 -11.26 -5.49
N ILE A 112 13.37 -10.86 -4.75
CA ILE A 112 13.28 -10.68 -3.29
C ILE A 112 12.63 -9.34 -2.98
N VAL A 113 11.72 -9.35 -2.00
CA VAL A 113 11.14 -8.15 -1.39
C VAL A 113 11.29 -8.24 0.12
N ARG A 114 11.63 -7.14 0.77
CA ARG A 114 11.78 -7.10 2.22
C ARG A 114 11.17 -5.84 2.81
N GLY A 115 10.58 -5.99 4.00
CA GLY A 115 10.10 -4.87 4.78
C GLY A 115 11.29 -4.06 5.30
N MET A 116 11.15 -2.74 5.38
CA MET A 116 12.20 -1.91 5.99
C MET A 116 12.42 -2.24 7.47
N GLY A 117 11.47 -2.91 8.14
CA GLY A 117 11.61 -3.43 9.50
C GLY A 117 12.09 -4.88 9.58
N SER A 118 12.52 -5.47 8.46
CA SER A 118 13.17 -6.79 8.47
C SER A 118 14.61 -6.68 8.97
N LEU A 119 15.14 -7.78 9.52
CA LEU A 119 16.50 -7.82 10.06
C LEU A 119 17.54 -7.36 9.02
N SER A 120 17.52 -7.90 7.80
CA SER A 120 18.53 -7.51 6.79
C SER A 120 18.42 -6.05 6.34
N ALA A 121 17.23 -5.45 6.44
CA ALA A 121 17.07 -4.02 6.14
C ALA A 121 17.59 -3.17 7.31
N MET A 122 17.26 -3.56 8.54
CA MET A 122 17.66 -2.83 9.75
C MET A 122 19.17 -2.84 9.96
N GLU A 123 19.83 -3.97 9.67
CA GLU A 123 21.30 -4.09 9.63
C GLU A 123 21.95 -3.15 8.61
N GLN A 124 21.19 -2.69 7.60
CA GLN A 124 21.62 -1.75 6.57
C GLN A 124 21.15 -0.31 6.84
N GLY A 125 20.72 -0.01 8.07
CA GLY A 125 20.48 1.36 8.53
C GLY A 125 19.03 1.80 8.60
N SER A 126 18.05 0.92 8.40
CA SER A 126 16.63 1.28 8.59
C SER A 126 16.14 1.18 10.03
N ALA A 127 17.00 0.81 10.98
CA ALA A 127 16.64 0.63 12.39
C ALA A 127 16.11 1.91 13.08
N ASP A 128 16.61 3.11 12.71
CA ASP A 128 16.12 4.41 13.19
C ASP A 128 14.61 4.58 12.95
N ARG A 129 14.11 4.15 11.79
CA ARG A 129 12.69 4.23 11.43
C ARG A 129 11.76 3.47 12.39
N TYR A 130 12.32 2.57 13.19
CA TYR A 130 11.64 1.74 14.19
C TYR A 130 12.12 2.04 15.61
N PHE A 131 12.81 3.17 15.81
CA PHE A 131 13.33 3.63 17.10
C PHE A 131 14.32 2.64 17.76
N GLN A 132 15.06 1.88 16.94
CA GLN A 132 15.98 0.82 17.38
C GLN A 132 17.46 1.12 17.04
N GLU A 133 17.82 2.35 16.66
CA GLU A 133 19.19 2.74 16.29
C GLU A 133 20.23 2.51 17.41
N GLY A 134 19.82 2.60 18.68
CA GLY A 134 20.69 2.39 19.83
C GLY A 134 21.10 0.93 20.10
N GLU A 135 20.48 -0.04 19.41
CA GLU A 135 20.77 -1.46 19.61
C GLU A 135 21.85 -1.93 18.64
N GLN A 136 23.09 -2.02 19.13
CA GLN A 136 24.24 -2.43 18.33
C GLN A 136 24.30 -3.94 18.08
N ASN A 137 23.56 -4.76 18.83
CA ASN A 137 23.50 -6.19 18.60
C ASN A 137 22.29 -6.54 17.71
N ALA A 138 22.55 -6.87 16.44
CA ALA A 138 21.52 -7.28 15.50
C ALA A 138 20.61 -8.41 16.01
N LYS A 139 21.10 -9.29 16.90
CA LYS A 139 20.30 -10.37 17.52
C LYS A 139 19.25 -9.88 18.51
N LYS A 140 19.35 -8.64 18.98
CA LYS A 140 18.40 -8.02 19.91
C LYS A 140 17.37 -7.13 19.21
N LEU A 141 17.54 -6.91 17.90
CA LEU A 141 16.54 -6.20 17.11
C LEU A 141 15.22 -6.97 17.13
N VAL A 142 14.12 -6.25 17.30
CA VAL A 142 12.76 -6.76 17.24
C VAL A 142 12.17 -6.34 15.89
N PRO A 143 12.18 -7.23 14.87
CA PRO A 143 11.78 -6.86 13.53
C PRO A 143 10.26 -6.66 13.39
N GLU A 144 9.89 -5.58 12.71
CA GLU A 144 8.51 -5.25 12.34
C GLU A 144 8.23 -5.47 10.84
N GLY A 145 9.07 -6.25 10.18
CA GLY A 145 8.88 -6.67 8.81
C GLY A 145 9.52 -8.03 8.50
N ILE A 146 9.09 -8.61 7.39
CA ILE A 146 9.62 -9.88 6.89
C ILE A 146 10.35 -9.71 5.56
N GLU A 147 11.05 -10.77 5.18
CA GLU A 147 11.59 -10.96 3.83
C GLU A 147 10.78 -12.03 3.12
N ALA A 148 10.51 -11.80 1.84
CA ALA A 148 9.72 -12.67 1.01
C ALA A 148 10.22 -12.65 -0.43
N ARG A 149 9.64 -13.51 -1.26
CA ARG A 149 9.80 -13.45 -2.71
C ARG A 149 8.48 -13.11 -3.37
N VAL A 150 8.55 -12.42 -4.50
CA VAL A 150 7.40 -12.10 -5.36
C VAL A 150 7.67 -12.60 -6.77
N PRO A 151 6.64 -13.02 -7.53
CA PRO A 151 6.81 -13.40 -8.93
C PRO A 151 7.43 -12.26 -9.75
N TYR A 152 8.25 -12.61 -10.74
CA TYR A 152 8.74 -11.64 -11.72
C TYR A 152 7.57 -11.13 -12.58
N LYS A 153 7.46 -9.82 -12.73
CA LYS A 153 6.33 -9.13 -13.38
C LYS A 153 6.66 -8.54 -14.75
N GLY A 154 7.91 -8.61 -15.19
CA GLY A 154 8.35 -7.91 -16.40
C GLY A 154 8.53 -6.40 -16.17
N PRO A 155 8.51 -5.60 -17.25
CA PRO A 155 8.67 -4.15 -17.17
C PRO A 155 7.57 -3.48 -16.34
N VAL A 156 7.92 -2.42 -15.60
CA VAL A 156 6.98 -1.67 -14.76
C VAL A 156 5.82 -1.08 -15.57
N GLY A 157 6.07 -0.73 -16.84
CA GLY A 157 5.08 -0.18 -17.77
C GLY A 157 3.84 -1.06 -17.91
N ASP A 158 4.01 -2.38 -18.00
CA ASP A 158 2.90 -3.33 -18.14
C ASP A 158 2.03 -3.36 -16.87
N THR A 159 2.69 -3.33 -15.71
CA THR A 159 2.01 -3.26 -14.42
C THR A 159 1.23 -1.94 -14.29
N VAL A 160 1.86 -0.80 -14.59
CA VAL A 160 1.21 0.52 -14.54
C VAL A 160 0.02 0.59 -15.49
N PHE A 161 0.15 0.05 -16.70
CA PHE A 161 -0.95 0.00 -17.67
C PHE A 161 -2.19 -0.71 -17.10
N GLN A 162 -2.02 -1.88 -16.48
CA GLN A 162 -3.13 -2.61 -15.85
C GLN A 162 -3.74 -1.85 -14.66
N LEU A 163 -2.92 -1.22 -13.84
CA LEU A 163 -3.38 -0.44 -12.68
C LEU A 163 -4.19 0.78 -13.11
N VAL A 164 -3.69 1.54 -14.09
CA VAL A 164 -4.39 2.70 -14.66
C VAL A 164 -5.67 2.28 -15.38
N GLY A 165 -5.66 1.15 -16.09
CA GLY A 165 -6.86 0.59 -16.71
C GLY A 165 -7.95 0.27 -15.70
N GLY A 166 -7.59 -0.37 -14.58
CA GLY A 166 -8.52 -0.62 -13.47
C GLY A 166 -9.05 0.65 -12.83
N LEU A 167 -8.20 1.67 -12.63
CA LEU A 167 -8.62 2.97 -12.11
C LEU A 167 -9.64 3.66 -13.03
N ARG A 168 -9.33 3.76 -14.34
CA ARG A 168 -10.22 4.36 -15.34
C ARG A 168 -11.57 3.63 -15.42
N SER A 169 -11.56 2.30 -15.35
CA SER A 169 -12.78 1.49 -15.29
C SER A 169 -13.62 1.82 -14.04
N GLY A 170 -12.99 1.84 -12.86
CA GLY A 170 -13.66 2.21 -11.61
C GLY A 170 -14.25 3.63 -11.64
N MET A 171 -13.53 4.61 -12.18
CA MET A 171 -14.04 5.96 -12.39
C MET A 171 -15.24 5.99 -13.33
N GLY A 172 -15.22 5.19 -14.40
CA GLY A 172 -16.36 5.03 -15.31
C GLY A 172 -17.62 4.54 -14.61
N TYR A 173 -17.52 3.54 -13.72
CA TYR A 173 -18.66 3.05 -12.93
C TYR A 173 -19.20 4.08 -11.93
N VAL A 174 -18.33 4.89 -11.31
CA VAL A 174 -18.76 5.98 -10.42
C VAL A 174 -19.33 7.16 -11.21
N GLY A 175 -19.05 7.24 -12.51
CA GLY A 175 -19.41 8.39 -13.34
C GLY A 175 -18.55 9.61 -13.04
N ALA A 176 -17.27 9.40 -12.74
CA ALA A 176 -16.30 10.42 -12.40
C ALA A 176 -15.40 10.80 -13.60
N SER A 177 -15.37 12.08 -14.00
CA SER A 177 -14.52 12.53 -15.12
C SER A 177 -13.05 12.72 -14.74
N ASP A 178 -12.77 12.95 -13.46
CA ASP A 178 -11.44 13.14 -12.90
C ASP A 178 -11.37 12.65 -11.45
N LEU A 179 -10.21 12.84 -10.80
CA LEU A 179 -9.98 12.35 -9.44
C LEU A 179 -10.67 13.19 -8.35
N GLU A 180 -10.99 14.46 -8.64
CA GLU A 180 -11.76 15.29 -7.72
C GLU A 180 -13.21 14.83 -7.71
N ASP A 181 -13.78 14.65 -8.91
CA ASP A 181 -15.13 14.12 -9.10
C ASP A 181 -15.29 12.71 -8.49
N LEU A 182 -14.25 11.87 -8.57
CA LEU A 182 -14.23 10.56 -7.91
C LEU A 182 -14.39 10.68 -6.39
N ARG A 183 -13.71 11.64 -5.74
CA ARG A 183 -13.76 11.84 -4.29
C ARG A 183 -15.13 12.37 -3.85
N GLU A 184 -15.73 13.26 -4.64
CA GLU A 184 -17.02 13.86 -4.31
C GLU A 184 -18.20 12.91 -4.53
N ARG A 185 -18.17 12.14 -5.62
CA ARG A 185 -19.29 11.28 -6.04
C ARG A 185 -19.28 9.90 -5.42
N ALA A 186 -18.11 9.35 -5.11
CA ALA A 186 -18.03 7.97 -4.65
C ALA A 186 -18.87 7.75 -3.38
N ARG A 187 -19.57 6.61 -3.34
CA ARG A 187 -20.29 6.13 -2.16
C ARG A 187 -19.88 4.70 -1.90
N PHE A 188 -19.67 4.37 -0.64
CA PHE A 188 -19.23 3.05 -0.22
C PHE A 188 -20.39 2.30 0.43
N LEU A 189 -20.47 0.99 0.16
CA LEU A 189 -21.29 0.06 0.91
C LEU A 189 -20.37 -0.90 1.65
N ARG A 190 -20.65 -1.11 2.94
CA ARG A 190 -19.93 -2.09 3.75
C ARG A 190 -20.44 -3.48 3.40
N ILE A 191 -19.52 -4.39 3.10
CA ILE A 191 -19.82 -5.79 2.80
C ILE A 191 -19.35 -6.71 3.93
N THR A 192 -19.92 -7.91 3.99
CA THR A 192 -19.49 -8.98 4.88
C THR A 192 -18.36 -9.80 4.24
N SER A 193 -17.79 -10.77 4.97
CA SER A 193 -16.86 -11.75 4.40
C SER A 193 -17.48 -12.57 3.27
N GLY A 194 -18.78 -12.87 3.36
CA GLY A 194 -19.54 -13.51 2.28
C GLY A 194 -19.56 -12.65 1.01
N GLY A 195 -19.80 -11.35 1.14
CA GLY A 195 -19.74 -10.41 0.02
C GLY A 195 -18.33 -10.25 -0.55
N LEU A 196 -17.29 -10.35 0.27
CA LEU A 196 -15.91 -10.36 -0.23
C LEU A 196 -15.64 -11.61 -1.07
N ARG A 197 -16.09 -12.79 -0.61
CA ARG A 197 -15.95 -14.04 -1.39
C ARG A 197 -16.72 -13.95 -2.71
N GLU A 198 -17.92 -13.38 -2.70
CA GLU A 198 -18.72 -13.11 -3.90
C GLU A 198 -18.02 -12.15 -4.88
N SER A 199 -17.26 -11.18 -4.37
CA SER A 199 -16.57 -10.19 -5.21
C SER A 199 -15.40 -10.77 -6.02
N HIS A 200 -14.81 -11.88 -5.57
CA HIS A 200 -13.74 -12.59 -6.29
C HIS A 200 -14.35 -13.71 -7.15
N PRO A 201 -13.72 -14.14 -8.27
CA PRO A 201 -14.14 -15.36 -8.97
C PRO A 201 -14.28 -16.54 -7.99
N HIS A 202 -15.46 -17.13 -7.96
CA HIS A 202 -15.81 -18.26 -7.09
C HIS A 202 -16.53 -19.35 -7.89
N ASP A 203 -16.48 -20.58 -7.39
CA ASP A 203 -17.13 -21.77 -7.98
C ASP A 203 -16.67 -22.13 -9.41
N VAL A 204 -15.43 -21.74 -9.77
CA VAL A 204 -14.78 -22.06 -11.06
C VAL A 204 -13.29 -22.36 -10.89
N THR A 205 -12.71 -23.09 -11.84
CA THR A 205 -11.25 -23.33 -11.90
C THR A 205 -10.61 -22.39 -12.92
N ILE A 206 -9.68 -21.55 -12.48
CA ILE A 206 -8.90 -20.67 -13.36
C ILE A 206 -7.94 -21.52 -14.19
N THR A 207 -8.08 -21.46 -15.52
CA THR A 207 -7.21 -22.18 -16.47
C THR A 207 -6.07 -21.32 -17.01
N ARG A 208 -6.21 -19.99 -16.94
CA ARG A 208 -5.19 -19.02 -17.37
C ARG A 208 -5.28 -17.78 -16.47
N GLU A 209 -4.13 -17.33 -15.98
CA GLU A 209 -4.06 -16.12 -15.17
C GLU A 209 -4.29 -14.86 -16.03
N ALA A 210 -5.07 -13.93 -15.48
CA ALA A 210 -5.24 -12.61 -16.07
C ALA A 210 -4.12 -11.68 -15.56
N PRO A 211 -3.66 -10.73 -16.38
CA PRO A 211 -2.53 -9.85 -16.02
C PRO A 211 -2.83 -8.88 -14.86
N ASN A 212 -4.10 -8.74 -14.46
CA ASN A 212 -4.57 -7.85 -13.41
C ASN A 212 -5.19 -8.61 -12.22
N TYR A 213 -5.13 -9.94 -12.21
CA TYR A 213 -5.76 -10.75 -11.18
C TYR A 213 -4.95 -12.02 -10.90
N HIS A 214 -4.38 -12.08 -9.69
CA HIS A 214 -3.67 -13.23 -9.15
C HIS A 214 -4.25 -13.55 -7.77
N LEU A 215 -4.50 -14.83 -7.50
CA LEU A 215 -4.92 -15.39 -6.21
C LEU A 215 -3.72 -15.97 -5.48
#